data_AF-K0SXI2-F1
#
_entry.id   AF-K0SXI2-F1
#
_cell.length_a   1.000
_cell.length_b   1.000
_cell.length_c   1.000
_cell.angle_alpha   90.00
_cell.angle_beta   90.00
_cell.angle_gamma   90.00
#
_symmetry.space_group_name_H-M   'P 1'
#
loop_
_entity.id
_entity.type
_entity.pdbx_description
1 polymer ?
#
loop_
_entity_poly.entity_id
_entity_poly.type
_entity_poly.pdbx_seq_one_letter_code
_entity_poly.pdbx_strand_id
1 'polypeptide(L)'
;MASMSMQRGILITIVAILAHSKPTLALLNIITSALPSPFLPTPLATSSVVLVDSSTKRTLAPTISPLVDSIPSIKLSSSTKIDSIYTPRDAKKIPSGFVHMCAKIGGYAPGPLWESTTNGLTPWFENEGDGTYIYYNAYESKWFLENSSGAGLYLASPNDSLLLPPMRGWVSVQGQREGAPRISFT
;
A
#
# COMPACT_ATOMS: atom_id res chain seq x y z
N MET A 1 -21.90 35.24 20.89
CA MET A 1 -21.62 33.81 21.12
C MET A 1 -21.82 33.06 19.82
N ALA A 2 -20.74 32.85 19.07
CA ALA A 2 -20.70 32.00 17.89
C ALA A 2 -19.23 31.66 17.61
N SER A 3 -18.84 30.39 17.75
CA SER A 3 -17.66 29.83 17.08
C SER A 3 -17.68 28.32 17.25
N MET A 4 -18.20 27.61 16.25
CA MET A 4 -17.93 26.20 16.07
C MET A 4 -17.79 25.90 14.58
N SER A 5 -16.72 25.14 14.30
CA SER A 5 -16.63 24.11 13.27
C SER A 5 -16.40 24.57 11.82
N MET A 6 -15.13 24.85 11.51
CA MET A 6 -14.62 24.90 10.14
C MET A 6 -13.42 23.94 9.99
N GLN A 7 -13.67 22.64 10.13
CA GLN A 7 -12.70 21.58 9.78
C GLN A 7 -13.39 20.38 9.13
N ARG A 8 -14.23 20.64 8.11
CA ARG A 8 -14.75 19.61 7.19
C ARG A 8 -14.50 19.94 5.70
N GLY A 9 -13.62 20.90 5.42
CA GLY A 9 -13.42 21.46 4.07
C GLY A 9 -12.29 20.88 3.22
N ILE A 10 -11.50 19.92 3.71
CA ILE A 10 -10.29 19.46 2.98
C ILE A 10 -10.46 18.08 2.33
N LEU A 11 -11.51 17.32 2.67
CA LEU A 11 -11.72 15.97 2.13
C LEU A 11 -12.57 15.92 0.83
N ILE A 12 -13.11 17.05 0.36
CA ILE A 12 -13.97 17.09 -0.84
C ILE A 12 -13.20 17.56 -2.10
N THR A 13 -12.03 18.18 -1.96
CA THR A 13 -11.33 18.78 -3.11
C THR A 13 -10.55 17.76 -3.96
N ILE A 14 -10.25 16.56 -3.46
CA ILE A 14 -9.52 15.54 -4.24
C ILE A 14 -10.43 14.80 -5.25
N VAL A 15 -11.74 14.75 -5.02
CA VAL A 15 -12.68 14.10 -5.97
C VAL A 15 -13.04 15.02 -7.15
N ALA A 16 -12.80 16.34 -7.06
CA ALA A 16 -13.11 17.29 -8.14
C ALA A 16 -12.02 17.42 -9.22
N ILE A 17 -10.80 16.92 -8.98
CA ILE A 17 -9.67 17.06 -9.92
C ILE A 17 -9.67 15.95 -11.01
N LEU A 18 -10.40 14.86 -10.81
CA LEU A 18 -10.55 13.79 -11.81
C LEU A 18 -11.72 13.99 -12.80
N ALA A 19 -12.48 15.08 -12.69
CA ALA A 19 -13.64 15.36 -13.56
C ALA A 19 -13.38 16.40 -14.67
N HIS A 20 -12.15 16.90 -14.83
CA HIS A 20 -11.83 18.00 -15.76
C HIS A 20 -10.84 17.64 -16.89
N SER A 21 -10.44 16.38 -17.05
CA SER A 21 -9.70 15.95 -18.25
C SER A 21 -10.68 15.68 -19.39
N LYS A 22 -10.76 16.65 -20.31
CA LYS A 22 -11.53 16.59 -21.55
C LYS A 22 -11.06 15.38 -22.40
N PRO A 23 -11.93 14.42 -22.77
CA PRO A 23 -11.61 13.46 -23.80
C PRO A 23 -11.68 14.18 -25.17
N THR A 24 -10.54 14.25 -25.85
CA THR A 24 -10.43 14.78 -27.20
C THR A 24 -11.19 13.87 -28.16
N LEU A 25 -12.28 14.42 -28.72
CA LEU A 25 -13.08 13.81 -29.79
C LEU A 25 -12.23 13.63 -31.05
N ALA A 26 -11.99 12.39 -31.44
CA ALA A 26 -11.67 12.06 -32.82
C ALA A 26 -12.39 10.75 -33.21
N LEU A 27 -13.09 10.87 -34.34
CA LEU A 27 -13.70 9.83 -35.19
C LEU A 27 -15.10 9.33 -34.82
N LEU A 28 -16.03 10.02 -35.48
CA LEU A 28 -17.41 9.65 -35.78
C LEU A 28 -17.47 8.55 -36.87
N ASN A 29 -18.59 7.82 -36.88
CA ASN A 29 -19.15 6.95 -37.93
C ASN A 29 -18.50 5.55 -38.07
N ILE A 30 -19.21 4.43 -38.23
CA ILE A 30 -20.49 4.07 -38.88
C ILE A 30 -20.95 2.77 -38.14
N ILE A 31 -22.19 2.46 -37.75
CA ILE A 31 -23.30 1.89 -38.55
C ILE A 31 -24.50 1.67 -37.60
N THR A 32 -25.65 2.07 -38.12
CA THR A 32 -27.03 1.94 -37.67
C THR A 32 -27.54 0.48 -37.62
N SER A 33 -28.60 0.28 -36.82
CA SER A 33 -29.66 -0.76 -36.92
C SER A 33 -29.43 -2.15 -36.30
N ALA A 34 -30.19 -2.44 -35.23
CA ALA A 34 -31.31 -3.41 -35.24
C ALA A 34 -31.59 -3.96 -33.82
N LEU A 35 -32.66 -3.47 -33.18
CA LEU A 35 -33.47 -4.24 -32.22
C LEU A 35 -34.51 -5.02 -33.06
N PRO A 36 -34.96 -6.25 -32.72
CA PRO A 36 -35.56 -6.63 -31.42
C PRO A 36 -35.12 -8.04 -30.92
N SER A 37 -35.26 -8.45 -29.67
CA SER A 37 -36.50 -8.96 -29.03
C SER A 37 -36.15 -9.59 -27.65
N PRO A 38 -37.13 -9.74 -26.74
CA PRO A 38 -36.94 -10.31 -25.41
C PRO A 38 -36.92 -11.85 -25.45
N PHE A 39 -35.85 -12.46 -24.92
CA PHE A 39 -35.80 -13.91 -24.70
C PHE A 39 -36.36 -14.29 -23.33
N LEU A 40 -37.27 -15.26 -23.36
CA LEU A 40 -37.94 -15.92 -22.25
C LEU A 40 -36.97 -16.58 -21.23
N PRO A 41 -37.42 -16.79 -19.98
CA PRO A 41 -36.67 -17.56 -19.00
C PRO A 41 -36.76 -19.07 -19.29
N THR A 42 -35.61 -19.73 -19.36
CA THR A 42 -35.47 -21.20 -19.49
C THR A 42 -35.35 -21.82 -18.07
N PRO A 43 -35.95 -23.00 -17.82
CA PRO A 43 -36.03 -23.58 -16.47
C PRO A 43 -34.71 -24.13 -15.93
N LEU A 44 -34.61 -24.06 -14.59
CA LEU A 44 -33.57 -24.63 -13.73
C LEU A 44 -33.36 -26.13 -14.01
N ALA A 45 -32.20 -26.48 -14.56
CA ALA A 45 -31.65 -27.82 -14.49
C ALA A 45 -31.03 -28.04 -13.10
N THR A 46 -31.50 -29.08 -12.43
CA THR A 46 -31.05 -29.54 -11.11
C THR A 46 -29.63 -30.10 -11.25
N SER A 47 -28.64 -29.34 -10.80
CA SER A 47 -27.24 -29.79 -10.81
C SER A 47 -26.96 -30.59 -9.54
N SER A 48 -26.58 -31.85 -9.71
CA SER A 48 -26.21 -32.76 -8.63
C SER A 48 -24.86 -32.35 -8.06
N VAL A 49 -24.83 -32.06 -6.76
CA VAL A 49 -23.61 -31.76 -6.02
C VAL A 49 -22.81 -33.06 -5.86
N VAL A 50 -21.71 -33.20 -6.60
CA VAL A 50 -20.70 -34.21 -6.33
C VAL A 50 -19.71 -33.62 -5.32
N LEU A 51 -19.77 -34.09 -4.08
CA LEU A 51 -18.77 -33.83 -3.05
C LEU A 51 -17.49 -34.57 -3.42
N VAL A 52 -16.55 -33.86 -4.05
CA VAL A 52 -15.17 -34.35 -4.16
C VAL A 52 -14.41 -33.85 -2.93
N ASP A 53 -14.31 -34.73 -1.94
CA ASP A 53 -13.39 -34.56 -0.83
C ASP A 53 -11.96 -34.76 -1.37
N SER A 54 -11.11 -33.76 -1.20
CA SER A 54 -9.69 -33.81 -1.54
C SER A 54 -8.90 -33.08 -0.47
N SER A 55 -9.05 -33.55 0.77
CA SER A 55 -8.12 -33.26 1.85
C SER A 55 -6.76 -33.91 1.57
N THR A 56 -5.91 -33.25 0.80
CA THR A 56 -4.47 -33.49 0.83
C THR A 56 -3.80 -32.22 1.34
N LYS A 57 -3.76 -32.10 2.67
CA LYS A 57 -3.06 -31.05 3.41
C LYS A 57 -1.56 -31.26 3.24
N ARG A 58 -0.99 -30.80 2.13
CA ARG A 58 0.47 -30.63 2.00
C ARG A 58 0.88 -29.44 2.85
N THR A 59 1.26 -29.72 4.09
CA THR A 59 2.02 -28.80 4.94
C THR A 59 3.41 -28.63 4.31
N LEU A 60 3.52 -27.75 3.32
CA LEU A 60 4.80 -27.19 2.92
C LEU A 60 5.19 -26.24 4.06
N ALA A 61 6.25 -26.59 4.78
CA ALA A 61 6.86 -25.67 5.74
C ALA A 61 7.12 -24.34 5.01
N PRO A 62 6.78 -23.18 5.61
CA PRO A 62 7.11 -21.91 5.01
C PRO A 62 8.63 -21.81 4.94
N THR A 63 9.17 -21.96 3.74
CA THR A 63 10.55 -21.59 3.43
C THR A 63 10.64 -20.09 3.69
N ILE A 64 11.07 -19.72 4.90
CA ILE A 64 11.43 -18.35 5.24
C ILE A 64 12.47 -17.94 4.19
N SER A 65 12.17 -16.87 3.45
CA SER A 65 12.97 -16.45 2.30
C SER A 65 14.41 -16.15 2.77
N PRO A 66 15.44 -16.92 2.37
CA PRO A 66 16.82 -16.76 2.84
C PRO A 66 17.45 -15.41 2.47
N LEU A 67 16.73 -14.60 1.70
CA LEU A 67 17.13 -13.26 1.30
C LEU A 67 17.08 -12.25 2.45
N VAL A 68 16.12 -12.37 3.38
CA VAL A 68 15.93 -11.39 4.46
C VAL A 68 17.12 -11.38 5.43
N ASP A 69 17.70 -12.56 5.70
CA ASP A 69 18.82 -12.71 6.63
C ASP A 69 20.13 -12.07 6.11
N SER A 70 20.22 -11.81 4.79
CA SER A 70 21.37 -11.15 4.17
C SER A 70 21.22 -9.63 4.06
N ILE A 71 20.05 -9.08 4.41
CA ILE A 71 19.78 -7.64 4.32
C ILE A 71 20.24 -6.98 5.63
N PRO A 72 21.08 -5.93 5.57
CA PRO A 72 21.54 -5.26 6.78
C PRO A 72 20.40 -4.53 7.48
N SER A 73 20.50 -4.42 8.80
CA SER A 73 19.67 -3.47 9.55
C SER A 73 20.04 -2.04 9.15
N ILE A 74 19.10 -1.13 9.37
CA ILE A 74 19.28 0.28 9.05
C ILE A 74 19.12 1.13 10.31
N LYS A 75 19.91 2.20 10.39
CA LYS A 75 19.83 3.20 11.44
C LYS A 75 19.23 4.47 10.85
N LEU A 76 18.16 4.95 11.47
CA LEU A 76 17.48 6.20 11.14
C LEU A 76 17.89 7.28 12.13
N SER A 77 18.50 8.35 11.64
CA SER A 77 18.90 9.53 12.40
C SER A 77 18.05 10.73 12.03
N SER A 78 17.56 11.47 13.01
CA SER A 78 16.83 12.73 12.81
C SER A 78 17.31 13.77 13.83
N SER A 79 17.20 15.06 13.53
CA SER A 79 17.59 16.14 14.44
C SER A 79 16.70 16.22 15.68
N THR A 80 15.49 15.67 15.63
CA THR A 80 14.46 15.79 16.67
C THR A 80 14.22 14.50 17.45
N LYS A 81 14.85 13.39 17.07
CA LYS A 81 14.60 12.06 17.66
C LYS A 81 15.89 11.29 17.84
N ILE A 82 15.94 10.48 18.89
CA ILE A 82 17.02 9.53 19.13
C ILE A 82 17.13 8.58 17.95
N ASP A 83 18.36 8.31 17.54
CA ASP A 83 18.67 7.34 16.51
C ASP A 83 17.96 6.01 16.77
N SER A 84 17.28 5.48 15.75
CA SER A 84 16.48 4.27 15.86
C SER A 84 16.97 3.20 14.89
N ILE A 85 17.05 1.95 15.36
CA ILE A 85 17.43 0.80 14.52
C ILE A 85 16.16 0.16 13.95
N TYR A 86 16.19 -0.15 12.66
CA TYR A 86 15.13 -0.87 11.98
C TYR A 86 15.70 -2.15 11.39
N THR A 87 15.01 -3.26 11.67
CA THR A 87 15.38 -4.60 11.19
C THR A 87 14.57 -4.95 9.94
N PRO A 88 15.17 -5.60 8.92
CA PRO A 88 14.44 -6.03 7.74
C PRO A 88 13.41 -7.11 8.09
N ARG A 89 12.32 -7.12 7.33
CA ARG A 89 11.19 -8.03 7.45
C ARG A 89 10.84 -8.60 6.08
N ASP A 90 10.27 -9.80 6.08
CA ASP A 90 9.76 -10.44 4.87
C ASP A 90 8.68 -9.56 4.22
N ALA A 91 8.79 -9.34 2.91
CA ALA A 91 7.85 -8.58 2.09
C ALA A 91 6.41 -9.07 2.24
N LYS A 92 6.21 -10.36 2.53
CA LYS A 92 4.89 -10.98 2.72
C LYS A 92 4.30 -10.75 4.10
N LYS A 93 5.10 -10.36 5.10
CA LYS A 93 4.61 -10.03 6.43
C LYS A 93 4.02 -8.62 6.39
N ILE A 94 2.81 -8.46 6.89
CA ILE A 94 2.12 -7.16 6.90
C ILE A 94 2.52 -6.39 8.18
N PRO A 95 2.96 -5.11 8.09
CA PRO A 95 3.22 -4.30 9.26
C PRO A 95 1.96 -4.10 10.11
N SER A 96 2.10 -4.12 11.44
CA SER A 96 0.98 -3.91 12.36
C SER A 96 0.30 -2.56 12.16
N GLY A 97 1.08 -1.50 11.92
CA GLY A 97 0.53 -0.18 11.61
C GLY A 97 -0.25 -0.13 10.30
N PHE A 98 0.10 -0.94 9.30
CA PHE A 98 -0.66 -1.05 8.06
C PHE A 98 -2.04 -1.68 8.31
N VAL A 99 -2.08 -2.71 9.16
CA VAL A 99 -3.35 -3.33 9.62
C VAL A 99 -4.22 -2.30 10.34
N HIS A 100 -3.64 -1.48 11.23
CA HIS A 100 -4.36 -0.40 11.91
C HIS A 100 -4.92 0.63 10.94
N MET A 101 -4.12 1.05 9.95
CA MET A 101 -4.54 1.99 8.92
C MET A 101 -5.74 1.43 8.13
N CYS A 102 -5.68 0.16 7.70
CA CYS A 102 -6.78 -0.49 6.98
C CYS A 102 -8.10 -0.46 7.76
N ALA A 103 -8.04 -0.73 9.07
CA ALA A 103 -9.21 -0.66 9.95
C ALA A 103 -9.75 0.79 10.04
N LYS A 104 -8.86 1.78 10.08
CA LYS A 104 -9.21 3.20 10.22
C LYS A 104 -9.85 3.81 8.98
N ILE A 105 -9.39 3.46 7.77
CA ILE A 105 -9.79 4.15 6.53
C ILE A 105 -11.03 3.55 5.83
N GLY A 106 -11.66 2.53 6.42
CA GLY A 106 -12.85 1.91 5.83
C GLY A 106 -12.99 0.40 6.05
N GLY A 107 -12.08 -0.22 6.82
CA GLY A 107 -12.16 -1.66 7.12
C GLY A 107 -11.69 -2.54 5.96
N TYR A 108 -10.71 -2.09 5.18
CA TYR A 108 -10.13 -2.90 4.10
C TYR A 108 -9.46 -4.16 4.66
N ALA A 109 -9.52 -5.26 3.90
CA ALA A 109 -8.77 -6.47 4.22
C ALA A 109 -7.26 -6.19 4.02
N PRO A 110 -6.41 -6.30 5.06
CA PRO A 110 -5.01 -5.88 4.97
C PRO A 110 -4.19 -6.69 3.95
N GLY A 111 -4.44 -8.00 3.83
CA GLY A 111 -3.69 -8.88 2.92
C GLY A 111 -3.77 -8.45 1.46
N PRO A 112 -4.97 -8.45 0.85
CA PRO A 112 -5.13 -8.02 -0.54
C PRO A 112 -4.63 -6.60 -0.79
N LEU A 113 -4.84 -5.68 0.16
CA LEU A 113 -4.37 -4.30 0.00
C LEU A 113 -2.84 -4.22 0.04
N TRP A 114 -2.18 -4.92 0.97
CA TRP A 114 -0.72 -4.98 1.07
C TRP A 114 -0.09 -5.63 -0.17
N GLU A 115 -0.68 -6.72 -0.66
CA GLU A 115 -0.26 -7.39 -1.90
C GLU A 115 -0.36 -6.45 -3.12
N SER A 116 -1.39 -5.61 -3.19
CA SER A 116 -1.54 -4.63 -4.27
C SER A 116 -0.62 -3.40 -4.13
N THR A 117 -0.22 -3.07 -2.90
CA THR A 117 0.59 -1.89 -2.57
C THR A 117 2.07 -2.17 -2.75
N THR A 118 2.51 -3.39 -2.46
CA THR A 118 3.91 -3.82 -2.56
C THR A 118 4.15 -4.65 -3.83
N ASN A 119 5.41 -5.02 -4.07
CA ASN A 119 5.76 -5.97 -5.12
C ASN A 119 5.91 -7.41 -4.60
N GLY A 120 5.62 -7.67 -3.32
CA GLY A 120 5.79 -8.97 -2.67
C GLY A 120 7.23 -9.50 -2.61
N LEU A 121 8.23 -8.68 -2.96
CA LEU A 121 9.64 -9.06 -3.08
C LEU A 121 10.56 -8.16 -2.25
N THR A 122 10.30 -6.85 -2.26
CA THR A 122 11.10 -5.85 -1.54
C THR A 122 10.86 -5.97 -0.04
N PRO A 123 11.92 -6.15 0.77
CA PRO A 123 11.79 -6.15 2.22
C PRO A 123 11.27 -4.79 2.70
N TRP A 124 10.61 -4.81 3.84
CA TRP A 124 10.31 -3.61 4.62
C TRP A 124 11.09 -3.65 5.93
N PHE A 125 11.18 -2.53 6.63
CA PHE A 125 12.01 -2.40 7.82
C PHE A 125 11.16 -1.93 8.99
N GLU A 126 11.34 -2.54 10.15
CA GLU A 126 10.56 -2.24 11.36
C GLU A 126 11.46 -1.81 12.49
N ASN A 127 11.07 -0.75 13.20
CA ASN A 127 11.59 -0.47 14.52
C ASN A 127 10.70 -1.18 15.56
N GLU A 128 11.23 -2.23 16.18
CA GLU A 128 10.50 -3.02 17.18
C GLU A 128 10.14 -2.22 18.44
N GLY A 129 10.86 -1.12 18.72
CA GLY A 129 10.64 -0.31 19.92
C GLY A 129 9.38 0.55 19.86
N ASP A 130 9.04 1.11 18.70
CA ASP A 130 7.88 2.01 18.55
C ASP A 130 6.88 1.61 17.45
N GLY A 131 7.17 0.53 16.71
CA GLY A 131 6.35 0.01 15.63
C GLY A 131 6.30 0.90 14.38
N THR A 132 7.18 1.90 14.27
CA THR A 132 7.39 2.63 13.02
C THR A 132 8.00 1.70 11.97
N TYR A 133 7.68 1.92 10.70
CA TYR A 133 8.15 1.05 9.64
C TYR A 133 8.40 1.80 8.33
N ILE A 134 9.29 1.23 7.53
CA ILE A 134 9.71 1.74 6.24
C ILE A 134 9.41 0.69 5.18
N TYR A 135 8.70 1.04 4.11
CA TYR A 135 8.38 0.11 3.03
C TYR A 135 8.41 0.79 1.66
N TYR A 136 8.58 -0.02 0.61
CA TYR A 136 8.44 0.44 -0.77
C TYR A 136 7.01 0.21 -1.25
N ASN A 137 6.35 1.30 -1.62
CA ASN A 137 5.06 1.25 -2.30
C ASN A 137 5.33 1.16 -3.81
N ALA A 138 4.99 0.00 -4.39
CA ALA A 138 5.20 -0.30 -5.80
C ALA A 138 4.27 0.51 -6.72
N TYR A 139 3.06 0.83 -6.26
CA TYR A 139 2.11 1.63 -7.01
C TYR A 139 2.60 3.07 -7.20
N GLU A 140 3.11 3.69 -6.14
CA GLU A 140 3.64 5.07 -6.20
C GLU A 140 5.12 5.17 -6.58
N SER A 141 5.81 4.03 -6.66
CA SER A 141 7.26 3.95 -6.87
C SER A 141 8.04 4.82 -5.88
N LYS A 142 7.67 4.72 -4.59
CA LYS A 142 8.23 5.52 -3.49
C LYS A 142 8.45 4.67 -2.25
N TRP A 143 9.48 5.05 -1.50
CA TRP A 143 9.67 4.59 -0.12
C TRP A 143 8.84 5.45 0.81
N PHE A 144 8.21 4.83 1.79
CA PHE A 144 7.41 5.46 2.83
C PHE A 144 8.00 5.13 4.20
N LEU A 145 8.00 6.10 5.09
CA LEU A 145 8.22 5.94 6.53
C LEU A 145 6.90 6.28 7.21
N GLU A 146 6.31 5.29 7.90
CA GLU A 146 5.03 5.40 8.58
C GLU A 146 5.20 5.17 10.09
N ASN A 147 4.30 5.76 10.88
CA ASN A 147 4.22 5.47 12.29
C ASN A 147 3.48 4.15 12.57
N SER A 148 3.42 3.73 13.84
CA SER A 148 2.71 2.50 14.26
C SER A 148 1.19 2.52 14.08
N SER A 149 0.61 3.64 13.67
CA SER A 149 -0.79 3.73 13.24
C SER A 149 -0.99 3.65 11.72
N GLY A 150 0.10 3.48 10.96
CA GLY A 150 0.14 3.50 9.50
C GLY A 150 -0.14 4.87 8.90
N ALA A 151 0.19 5.94 9.63
CA ALA A 151 0.16 7.29 9.08
C ALA A 151 1.52 7.66 8.48
N GLY A 152 1.51 8.12 7.23
CA GLY A 152 2.67 8.66 6.51
C GLY A 152 3.36 9.78 7.27
N LEU A 153 4.66 9.61 7.51
CA LEU A 153 5.52 10.65 8.07
C LEU A 153 6.39 11.26 6.97
N TYR A 154 7.09 10.41 6.21
CA TYR A 154 8.00 10.83 5.15
C TYR A 154 7.92 9.90 3.94
N LEU A 155 8.34 10.42 2.80
CA LEU A 155 8.51 9.67 1.56
C LEU A 155 9.81 10.03 0.86
N ALA A 156 10.34 9.11 0.06
CA ALA A 156 11.53 9.31 -0.75
C ALA A 156 11.45 8.53 -2.07
N SER A 157 12.05 9.08 -3.12
CA SER A 157 12.22 8.35 -4.37
C SER A 157 13.28 7.24 -4.20
N PRO A 158 13.12 6.08 -4.85
CA PRO A 158 14.14 5.04 -4.82
C PRO A 158 15.45 5.53 -5.43
N ASN A 159 16.55 4.94 -4.97
CA ASN A 159 17.86 5.05 -5.63
C ASN A 159 18.03 3.85 -6.60
N ASP A 160 19.26 3.42 -6.87
CA ASP A 160 19.58 2.32 -7.79
C ASP A 160 19.11 0.92 -7.31
N SER A 161 18.67 0.79 -6.06
CA SER A 161 18.24 -0.48 -5.46
C SER A 161 16.89 -0.34 -4.75
N LEU A 162 16.06 -1.38 -4.88
CA LEU A 162 14.82 -1.55 -4.11
C LEU A 162 14.99 -2.48 -2.90
N LEU A 163 16.19 -2.99 -2.64
CA LEU A 163 16.45 -3.81 -1.45
C LEU A 163 16.68 -2.96 -0.20
N LEU A 164 17.09 -1.70 -0.39
CA LEU A 164 17.42 -0.78 0.68
C LEU A 164 16.72 0.56 0.43
N PRO A 165 16.19 1.20 1.48
CA PRO A 165 15.66 2.56 1.35
C PRO A 165 16.79 3.55 1.04
N PRO A 166 16.46 4.69 0.42
CA PRO A 166 17.43 5.72 0.10
C PRO A 166 17.99 6.37 1.37
N MET A 167 19.31 6.60 1.40
CA MET A 167 19.99 7.21 2.55
C MET A 167 19.58 8.68 2.80
N ARG A 168 19.07 9.36 1.75
CA ARG A 168 18.74 10.79 1.71
C ARG A 168 17.54 11.01 0.79
N GLY A 169 17.09 12.26 0.68
CA GLY A 169 15.99 12.63 -0.23
C GLY A 169 14.60 12.43 0.36
N TRP A 170 14.52 12.13 1.65
CA TRP A 170 13.28 12.09 2.41
C TRP A 170 12.63 13.48 2.49
N VAL A 171 11.32 13.52 2.30
CA VAL A 171 10.48 14.71 2.42
C VAL A 171 9.27 14.33 3.25
N SER A 172 8.80 15.21 4.13
CA SER A 172 7.58 14.95 4.89
C SER A 172 6.40 14.80 3.93
N VAL A 173 5.36 14.07 4.34
CA VAL A 173 4.14 13.97 3.52
C VAL A 173 3.45 15.31 3.29
N GLN A 174 3.78 16.34 4.08
CA GLN A 174 3.35 17.74 3.88
C GLN A 174 4.32 18.57 3.00
N GLY A 175 5.34 17.94 2.40
CA GLY A 175 6.30 18.58 1.51
C GLY A 175 7.47 19.29 2.19
N GLN A 176 7.62 19.17 3.51
CA GLN A 176 8.70 19.82 4.26
C GLN A 176 9.98 18.99 4.25
N ARG A 177 11.12 19.63 4.04
CA ARG A 177 12.44 18.96 4.07
C ARG A 177 13.17 19.11 5.41
N GLU A 178 12.79 20.10 6.20
CA GLU A 178 13.40 20.34 7.50
C GLU A 178 13.09 19.18 8.46
N GLY A 179 14.11 18.69 9.16
CA GLY A 179 13.98 17.54 10.07
C GLY A 179 13.88 16.17 9.38
N ALA A 180 13.98 16.11 8.04
CA ALA A 180 13.93 14.87 7.30
C ALA A 180 15.01 13.88 7.78
N PRO A 181 14.66 12.59 7.94
CA PRO A 181 15.60 11.63 8.47
C PRO A 181 16.72 11.30 7.49
N ARG A 182 17.82 10.79 8.03
CA ARG A 182 18.93 10.21 7.29
C ARG A 182 19.05 8.74 7.65
N ILE A 183 19.29 7.90 6.65
CA ILE A 183 19.49 6.46 6.84
C ILE A 183 20.97 6.13 6.66
N SER A 184 21.49 5.29 7.55
CA SER A 184 22.79 4.62 7.42
C SER A 184 22.64 3.11 7.65
N PHE A 185 23.43 2.31 6.96
CA PHE A 185 23.44 0.86 7.13
C PHE A 185 24.35 0.46 8.30
N THR A 186 23.96 -0.57 9.05
CA THR A 186 24.71 -1.10 10.21
C THR A 186 25.18 -2.51 9.97
#